data_AF-A0A9X9F4E9-F1
#
_entry.id   AF-A0A9X9F4E9-F1
#
_cell.length_a   1.000
_cell.length_b   1.000
_cell.length_c   1.000
_cell.angle_alpha   90.00
_cell.angle_beta   90.00
_cell.angle_gamma   90.00
#
_symmetry.space_group_name_H-M   'P 1'
#
loop_
_entity.id
_entity.type
_entity.pdbx_description
1 polymer ?
#
loop_
_entity_poly.entity_id
_entity_poly.type
_entity_poly.pdbx_seq_one_letter_code
_entity_poly.pdbx_strand_id
1 'polypeptide(L)' 'GNAVFLGLLLCATSVSISVQTLRDLGKMKTRESTTMLGAAVFDDILVVILLAFAMSFLGTDDVNLTMIILK' A
#
# COMPACT_ATOMS: atom_id res chain seq x y z
N GLY A 1 -13.78 7.48 -8.40
CA GLY A 1 -12.78 7.16 -7.36
C GLY A 1 -12.70 5.69 -6.98
N ASN A 2 -13.84 5.04 -6.71
CA ASN A 2 -13.88 3.74 -6.04
C ASN A 2 -13.02 2.63 -6.66
N ALA A 3 -12.92 2.53 -8.00
CA ALA A 3 -12.09 1.51 -8.65
C ALA A 3 -10.57 1.70 -8.41
N VAL A 4 -10.10 2.95 -8.34
CA VAL A 4 -8.70 3.27 -8.05
C VAL A 4 -8.38 2.98 -6.59
N PHE A 5 -9.30 3.31 -5.68
CA PHE A 5 -9.17 2.98 -4.26
C PHE A 5 -9.13 1.47 -4.02
N LEU A 6 -10.05 0.72 -4.66
CA LEU A 6 -10.07 -0.75 -4.57
C LEU A 6 -8.80 -1.37 -5.19
N GLY A 7 -8.34 -0.84 -6.32
CA GLY A 7 -7.11 -1.29 -6.98
C GLY A 7 -5.86 -1.06 -6.12
N LEU A 8 -5.77 0.09 -5.45
CA LEU A 8 -4.68 0.39 -4.51
C LEU A 8 -4.71 -0.51 -3.27
N LEU A 9 -5.90 -0.80 -2.74
CA LEU A 9 -6.07 -1.74 -1.63
C LEU A 9 -5.63 -3.17 -1.99
N LEU A 10 -5.98 -3.64 -3.19
CA LEU A 10 -5.62 -4.97 -3.67
C LEU A 10 -4.13 -5.10 -4.02
N CYS A 11 -3.46 -3.97 -4.29
CA CYS A 11 -2.02 -3.93 -4.57
C CYS A 11 -1.14 -4.05 -3.31
N ALA A 12 -1.72 -3.98 -2.11
CA ALA A 12 -0.97 -4.14 -0.87
C ALA A 12 -0.41 -5.57 -0.74
N THR A 13 0.89 -5.73 -0.99
CA THR A 13 1.58 -7.03 -0.95
C THR A 13 2.02 -7.37 0.48
N SER A 14 1.78 -8.61 0.95
CA SER A 14 2.29 -9.07 2.26
C SER A 14 3.53 -9.95 2.11
N VAL A 15 4.67 -9.49 2.67
CA VAL A 15 5.97 -10.16 2.52
C VAL A 15 6.31 -11.11 3.68
N SER A 16 5.62 -11.01 4.81
CA SER A 16 5.90 -11.83 6.01
C SER A 16 5.86 -13.35 5.75
N ILE A 17 4.89 -13.83 4.96
CA ILE A 17 4.73 -15.26 4.65
C ILE A 17 5.89 -15.77 3.78
N SER A 18 6.28 -14.98 2.77
CA SER A 18 7.41 -15.30 1.88
C SER A 18 8.75 -15.32 2.62
N VAL A 19 8.90 -14.48 3.65
CA VAL A 19 10.09 -14.48 4.52
C VAL A 19 10.11 -15.71 5.42
N GLN A 20 8.97 -16.12 5.96
CA GLN A 20 8.86 -17.35 6.76
C GLN A 20 9.28 -18.58 5.95
N THR A 21 8.76 -18.72 4.73
CA THR A 21 9.09 -19.84 3.83
C THR A 21 10.57 -19.84 3.42
N LEU A 22 11.15 -18.69 3.06
CA LEU A 22 12.59 -18.58 2.79
C LEU A 22 13.46 -18.97 4.01
N ARG A 23 12.99 -18.68 5.22
CA ARG A 23 13.65 -19.10 6.47
C ARG A 23 13.57 -20.60 6.68
N ASP A 24 12.40 -21.20 6.46
CA ASP A 24 12.19 -22.64 6.60
C ASP A 24 12.99 -23.42 5.54
N LEU A 25 13.23 -22.83 4.37
CA LEU A 25 14.08 -23.34 3.30
C LEU A 25 15.59 -23.10 3.53
N GLY A 26 15.98 -22.39 4.59
CA GLY A 26 17.37 -22.02 4.85
C GLY A 26 17.97 -21.02 3.84
N LYS A 27 17.13 -20.31 3.08
CA LYS A 27 17.51 -19.42 1.96
C LYS A 27 17.49 -17.92 2.32
N MET A 28 17.39 -17.56 3.60
CA MET A 28 17.35 -16.16 4.07
C MET A 28 18.60 -15.33 3.77
N LYS A 29 19.75 -15.97 3.56
CA LYS A 29 21.04 -15.28 3.33
C LYS A 29 21.44 -15.24 1.86
N THR A 30 20.55 -15.64 0.95
CA THR A 30 20.87 -15.57 -0.48
C THR A 30 20.66 -14.16 -1.01
N ARG A 31 21.31 -13.85 -2.14
CA ARG A 31 21.21 -12.54 -2.79
C ARG A 31 19.77 -12.26 -3.24
N GLU A 32 19.06 -13.29 -3.65
CA GLU A 32 17.66 -13.25 -4.06
C GLU A 32 16.76 -12.87 -2.87
N SER A 33 16.96 -13.50 -1.70
CA SER A 33 16.19 -13.17 -0.48
C SER A 33 16.44 -11.74 -0.01
N THR A 34 17.68 -11.27 -0.06
CA THR A 34 18.03 -9.88 0.31
C THR A 34 17.43 -8.87 -0.66
N THR A 35 17.45 -9.17 -1.96
CA THR A 35 16.85 -8.32 -3.00
C THR A 35 15.32 -8.28 -2.88
N MET A 36 14.69 -9.43 -2.59
CA MET A 36 13.26 -9.52 -2.34
C MET A 36 12.84 -8.71 -1.10
N LEU A 37 13.58 -8.83 0.00
CA LEU A 37 13.32 -8.02 1.21
C LEU A 37 13.44 -6.52 0.93
N GLY A 38 14.44 -6.12 0.14
CA GLY A 38 14.62 -4.73 -0.27
C GLY A 38 13.46 -4.22 -1.14
N ALA A 39 13.01 -5.03 -2.11
CA ALA A 39 11.86 -4.69 -2.95
C ALA A 39 10.55 -4.59 -2.16
N ALA A 40 10.36 -5.46 -1.16
CA ALA A 40 9.20 -5.44 -0.27
C ALA A 40 9.06 -4.14 0.52
N VAL A 41 10.15 -3.67 1.12
CA VAL A 41 10.15 -2.40 1.87
C VAL A 41 9.88 -1.22 0.95
N PHE A 42 10.39 -1.28 -0.28
CA PHE A 42 10.15 -0.23 -1.28
C PHE A 42 8.68 -0.20 -1.72
N ASP A 43 8.06 -1.36 -1.95
CA ASP A 43 6.64 -1.50 -2.31
C ASP A 43 5.73 -0.87 -1.23
N ASP A 44 5.98 -1.17 0.04
CA ASP A 44 5.20 -0.62 1.17
C ASP A 44 5.20 0.91 1.20
N ILE A 45 6.34 1.56 0.93
CA ILE A 45 6.45 3.02 0.90
C ILE A 45 5.71 3.60 -0.31
N LEU A 46 5.88 2.98 -1.49
CA LEU A 46 5.25 3.45 -2.72
C LEU A 46 3.72 3.38 -2.65
N VAL A 47 3.17 2.28 -2.12
CA VAL A 47 1.73 2.08 -1.98
C VAL A 47 1.11 3.16 -1.08
N VAL A 48 1.76 3.52 0.03
CA VAL A 48 1.27 4.59 0.93
C VAL A 48 1.27 5.96 0.23
N ILE A 49 2.32 6.29 -0.53
CA ILE A 49 2.40 7.56 -1.28
C ILE A 49 1.29 7.63 -2.33
N LEU A 50 1.10 6.55 -3.09
CA LEU A 50 0.03 6.46 -4.09
C LEU A 50 -1.36 6.54 -3.45
N LEU A 51 -1.55 5.91 -2.29
CA LEU A 51 -2.83 5.96 -1.57
C LEU A 51 -3.13 7.38 -1.08
N ALA A 52 -2.13 8.09 -0.55
CA ALA A 52 -2.27 9.49 -0.14
C ALA A 52 -2.64 10.39 -1.32
N PHE A 53 -1.97 10.21 -2.46
CA PHE A 53 -2.28 10.97 -3.67
C PHE A 53 -3.68 10.64 -4.21
N ALA A 54 -4.05 9.36 -4.26
CA ALA A 54 -5.37 8.92 -4.67
C ALA A 54 -6.46 9.48 -3.75
N MET A 55 -6.27 9.46 -2.43
CA MET A 55 -7.21 10.08 -1.48
C MET A 55 -7.33 11.59 -1.70
N SER A 56 -6.22 12.30 -1.96
CA SER A 56 -6.26 13.73 -2.23
C SER A 56 -7.03 14.06 -3.52
N PHE A 57 -6.90 13.23 -4.55
CA PHE A 57 -7.55 13.44 -5.86
C PHE A 57 -9.01 13.01 -5.88
N LEU A 58 -9.36 11.98 -5.10
CA LEU A 58 -10.71 11.41 -5.03
C LEU A 58 -11.56 12.02 -3.90
N GLY A 59 -10.93 12.57 -2.86
CA GLY A 59 -11.60 13.11 -1.67
C GLY A 59 -12.09 14.55 -1.80
N THR A 60 -12.03 15.14 -2.99
CA THR A 60 -12.68 16.43 -3.27
C THR A 60 -14.11 16.17 -3.74
N ASP A 61 -14.93 15.57 -2.86
CA ASP A 61 -16.37 15.74 -2.94
C ASP A 61 -16.68 17.02 -2.16
N ASP A 62 -17.32 17.99 -2.81
CA ASP A 62 -17.67 19.31 -2.28
C ASP A 62 -18.32 19.20 -0.88
N VAL A 63 -17.50 19.29 0.17
CA VAL A 63 -17.98 19.51 1.54
C VAL A 63 -18.63 20.88 1.57
N ASN A 64 -19.95 20.91 1.33
CA ASN A 64 -20.78 22.10 1.45
C ASN A 64 -20.84 22.51 2.92
N LEU A 65 -19.83 23.27 3.35
CA LEU A 65 -19.69 23.85 4.69
C LEU A 65 -20.97 24.59 5.12
N THR A 66 -21.68 25.19 4.17
CA THR A 66 -22.97 25.86 4.38
C THR A 66 -24.04 24.93 4.97
N MET A 67 -24.09 23.66 4.58
CA MET A 67 -25.07 22.68 5.08
C MET A 67 -24.74 22.15 6.48
N ILE A 68 -23.48 22.22 6.90
CA ILE A 68 -23.03 21.80 8.23
C ILE A 68 -23.28 22.90 9.27
N ILE A 69 -23.16 24.17 8.86
CA ILE A 69 -23.38 25.32 9.75
C ILE A 69 -24.88 25.62 9.97
N LEU A 70 -25.73 25.26 9.00
CA LEU A 70 -27.18 25.49 9.06
C LEU A 70 -27.99 24.36 9.72
N LYS A 71 -27.36 23.25 10.14
CA LYS A 71 -28.03 22.14 10.83
C LYS A 71 -27.90 22.23 12.35
#